data_AF-A0A662PB58-F1
#
_entry.id   AF-A0A662PB58-F1
#
_cell.length_a   1.000
_cell.length_b   1.000
_cell.length_c   1.000
_cell.angle_alpha   90.00
_cell.angle_beta   90.00
_cell.angle_gamma   90.00
#
_symmetry.space_group_name_H-M   'P 1'
#
loop_
_entity.id
_entity.type
_entity.pdbx_description
1 polymer ?
#
loop_
_entity_poly.entity_id
_entity_poly.type
_entity_poly.pdbx_seq_one_letter_code
_entity_poly.pdbx_strand_id
1 'polypeptide(L)'
;MKGKGYKELEIAFGTGLSHPLGAITLDRSYWLKHPQRVLEDGSITFFSTVPGGVALIATEGNPDDLIETGINTAKKAISVIDNVSALFVFNCIARKAFLGNRAEEEIKKIYELAGVPIIGFYTYGEQSFTSTTPISHRNQTISIMAIEGK
;
A
#
# COMPACT_ATOMS: atom_id res chain seq x y z
N MET A 1 32.66 18.75 -7.16
CA MET A 1 31.62 19.18 -8.12
C MET A 1 30.43 19.67 -7.32
N LYS A 2 30.11 20.98 -7.35
CA LYS A 2 28.86 21.48 -6.79
C LYS A 2 27.75 21.13 -7.79
N GLY A 3 27.02 20.05 -7.54
CA GLY A 3 25.82 19.72 -8.30
C GLY A 3 24.83 20.88 -8.22
N LYS A 4 24.03 21.10 -9.26
CA LYS A 4 22.89 22.04 -9.21
C LYS A 4 22.08 21.67 -7.96
N GLY A 5 22.05 22.55 -6.96
CA GLY A 5 21.30 22.30 -5.73
C GLY A 5 19.84 22.05 -6.08
N TYR A 6 19.28 20.94 -5.60
CA TYR A 6 17.85 20.73 -5.71
C TYR A 6 17.16 21.76 -4.79
N LYS A 7 15.99 22.24 -5.19
CA LYS A 7 15.11 22.89 -4.21
C LYS A 7 14.42 21.80 -3.42
N GLU A 8 14.23 22.04 -2.13
CA GLU A 8 13.39 21.18 -1.32
C GLU A 8 12.00 21.06 -1.94
N LEU A 9 11.53 19.82 -2.14
CA LEU A 9 10.29 19.53 -2.84
C LEU A 9 9.52 18.43 -2.12
N GLU A 10 8.31 18.75 -1.69
CA GLU A 10 7.35 17.75 -1.20
C GLU A 10 6.78 16.96 -2.38
N ILE A 11 6.92 15.63 -2.32
CA ILE A 11 6.52 14.72 -3.40
C ILE A 11 5.52 13.65 -2.94
N ALA A 12 5.18 13.61 -1.65
CA ALA A 12 4.32 12.62 -1.02
C ALA A 12 3.03 12.36 -1.82
N PHE A 13 2.22 13.40 -2.05
CA PHE A 13 0.95 13.27 -2.78
C PHE A 13 1.05 13.61 -4.27
N GLY A 14 2.24 13.40 -4.86
CA GLY A 14 2.52 13.56 -6.28
C GLY A 14 3.33 12.38 -6.81
N THR A 15 4.58 12.62 -7.22
CA THR A 15 5.46 11.56 -7.74
C THR A 15 5.71 10.44 -6.74
N GLY A 16 5.82 10.73 -5.43
CA GLY A 16 6.00 9.68 -4.41
C GLY A 16 4.78 8.76 -4.26
N LEU A 17 3.60 9.24 -4.64
CA LEU A 17 2.36 8.47 -4.65
C LEU A 17 2.27 7.56 -5.87
N SER A 18 2.55 8.10 -7.06
CA SER A 18 2.44 7.35 -8.32
C SER A 18 3.67 6.51 -8.65
N HIS A 19 4.83 6.85 -8.09
CA HIS A 19 6.09 6.15 -8.30
C HIS A 19 6.78 5.85 -6.97
N PRO A 20 6.18 4.99 -6.12
CA PRO A 20 6.84 4.56 -4.90
C PRO A 20 8.10 3.75 -5.26
N LEU A 21 9.02 3.63 -4.29
CA LEU A 21 10.22 2.81 -4.47
C LEU A 21 9.97 1.42 -3.90
N GLY A 22 10.21 0.38 -4.69
CA GLY A 22 10.12 -1.00 -4.25
C GLY A 22 11.43 -1.45 -3.60
N ALA A 23 11.42 -1.76 -2.31
CA ALA A 23 12.52 -2.50 -1.69
C ALA A 23 12.37 -3.99 -2.04
N ILE A 24 13.38 -4.56 -2.69
CA ILE A 24 13.35 -5.96 -3.13
C ILE A 24 13.43 -6.87 -1.90
N THR A 25 12.50 -7.80 -1.77
CA THR A 25 12.44 -8.77 -0.68
C THR A 25 13.02 -10.13 -1.11
N LEU A 26 13.17 -11.07 -0.17
CA LEU A 26 13.78 -12.39 -0.45
C LEU A 26 12.98 -13.25 -1.46
N ASP A 27 11.66 -13.09 -1.52
CA ASP A 27 10.79 -13.78 -2.50
C ASP A 27 10.70 -13.04 -3.83
N ARG A 28 11.51 -12.00 -4.04
CA ARG A 28 11.50 -11.12 -5.22
C ARG A 28 10.21 -10.32 -5.40
N SER A 29 9.39 -10.21 -4.35
CA SER A 29 8.34 -9.19 -4.29
C SER A 29 8.92 -7.83 -3.92
N TYR A 30 8.04 -6.83 -3.87
CA TYR A 30 8.40 -5.45 -3.56
C TYR A 30 7.71 -5.00 -2.29
N TRP A 31 8.51 -4.53 -1.34
CA TRP A 31 8.01 -3.77 -0.21
C TRP A 31 8.06 -2.28 -0.55
N LEU A 32 6.88 -1.70 -0.82
CA LEU A 32 6.76 -0.32 -1.25
C LEU A 32 7.17 0.67 -0.13
N LYS A 33 8.00 1.62 -0.52
CA LYS A 33 8.47 2.75 0.27
C LYS A 33 7.96 4.02 -0.38
N HIS A 34 7.15 4.76 0.36
CA HIS A 34 6.52 5.98 -0.12
C HIS A 34 7.43 7.19 0.15
N PRO A 35 8.04 7.79 -0.89
CA PRO A 35 8.88 8.97 -0.78
C PRO A 35 8.04 10.17 -0.33
N GLN A 36 8.56 10.94 0.62
CA GLN A 36 7.89 12.11 1.17
C GLN A 36 8.40 13.40 0.54
N ARG A 37 9.74 13.57 0.49
CA ARG A 37 10.39 14.83 0.11
C ARG A 37 11.76 14.58 -0.48
N VAL A 38 12.17 15.45 -1.41
CA VAL A 38 13.56 15.58 -1.87
C VAL A 38 14.19 16.78 -1.16
N LEU A 39 15.33 16.57 -0.52
CA LEU A 39 16.10 17.62 0.17
C LEU A 39 17.07 18.32 -0.78
N GLU A 40 17.66 19.44 -0.34
CA GLU A 40 18.54 20.27 -1.19
C GLU A 40 19.80 19.54 -1.68
N ASP A 41 20.30 18.59 -0.87
CA ASP A 41 21.43 17.73 -1.21
C ASP A 41 21.07 16.56 -2.16
N GLY A 42 19.79 16.48 -2.57
CA GLY A 42 19.24 15.43 -3.43
C GLY A 42 18.84 14.16 -2.68
N SER A 43 18.98 14.10 -1.36
CA SER A 43 18.49 12.96 -0.57
C SER A 43 16.96 12.93 -0.52
N ILE A 44 16.40 11.76 -0.23
CA ILE A 44 14.95 11.52 -0.21
C ILE A 44 14.55 11.06 1.19
N THR A 45 13.55 11.70 1.78
CA THR A 45 12.93 11.24 3.03
C THR A 45 11.71 10.36 2.75
N PHE A 46 11.35 9.51 3.70
CA PHE A 46 10.25 8.55 3.58
C PHE A 46 9.37 8.60 4.82
N PHE A 47 8.10 8.21 4.67
CA PHE A 47 7.18 8.07 5.82
C PHE A 47 7.52 6.89 6.74
N SER A 48 8.37 5.97 6.27
CA SER A 48 8.86 4.85 7.07
C SER A 48 10.33 4.56 6.78
N THR A 49 11.02 3.99 7.77
CA THR A 49 12.44 3.62 7.65
C THR A 49 12.67 2.71 6.44
N VAL A 50 13.64 3.06 5.61
CA VAL A 50 14.18 2.15 4.59
C VAL A 50 15.35 1.38 5.20
N PRO A 51 15.33 0.04 5.22
CA PRO A 51 16.45 -0.72 5.78
C PRO A 51 17.74 -0.45 5.01
N GLY A 52 18.88 -0.41 5.71
CA GLY A 52 20.19 -0.32 5.06
C GLY A 52 20.50 -1.59 4.25
N GLY A 53 21.24 -1.43 3.15
CA GLY A 53 21.70 -2.55 2.33
C GLY A 53 20.66 -3.17 1.39
N VAL A 54 19.46 -2.59 1.29
CA VAL A 54 18.43 -3.03 0.33
C VAL A 54 18.54 -2.26 -0.97
N ALA A 55 18.34 -2.96 -2.09
CA ALA A 55 18.16 -2.30 -3.37
C ALA A 55 16.74 -1.74 -3.48
N LEU A 56 16.65 -0.48 -3.95
CA LEU A 56 15.38 0.16 -4.30
C LEU A 56 15.23 0.18 -5.81
N ILE A 57 14.06 -0.18 -6.31
CA ILE A 57 13.68 -0.03 -7.71
C ILE A 57 12.58 1.02 -7.85
N ALA A 58 12.64 1.83 -8.89
CA ALA A 58 11.53 2.70 -9.25
C ALA A 58 10.35 1.83 -9.73
N THR A 59 9.16 2.09 -9.20
CA THR A 59 7.93 1.43 -9.64
C THR A 59 6.96 2.47 -10.19
N GLU A 60 5.92 2.01 -10.88
CA GLU A 60 4.84 2.84 -11.39
C GLU A 60 3.52 2.22 -10.93
N GLY A 61 2.68 3.03 -10.30
CA GLY A 61 1.36 2.61 -9.86
C GLY A 61 0.39 2.56 -11.04
N ASN A 62 -0.45 1.53 -11.08
CA ASN A 62 -1.57 1.42 -12.00
C ASN A 62 -2.89 1.30 -11.20
N PRO A 63 -3.89 2.17 -11.44
CA PRO A 63 -5.16 2.11 -10.71
C PRO A 63 -5.91 0.78 -10.83
N ASP A 64 -5.88 0.14 -11.99
CA ASP A 64 -6.55 -1.15 -12.22
C ASP A 64 -5.85 -2.27 -11.45
N ASP A 65 -4.51 -2.32 -11.48
CA ASP A 65 -3.73 -3.28 -10.70
C ASP A 65 -3.95 -3.11 -9.20
N LEU A 66 -4.10 -1.86 -8.74
CA LEU A 66 -4.33 -1.56 -7.34
C LEU A 66 -5.71 -2.05 -6.88
N ILE A 67 -6.75 -1.80 -7.66
CA ILE A 67 -8.11 -2.30 -7.40
C ILE A 67 -8.14 -3.84 -7.43
N GLU A 68 -7.51 -4.46 -8.43
CA GLU A 68 -7.43 -5.91 -8.54
C GLU A 68 -6.68 -6.54 -7.35
N THR A 69 -5.65 -5.85 -6.84
CA THR A 69 -4.96 -6.25 -5.60
C THR A 69 -5.91 -6.25 -4.39
N GLY A 70 -6.77 -5.24 -4.27
CA GLY A 70 -7.79 -5.18 -3.21
C GLY A 70 -8.77 -6.35 -3.28
N ILE A 71 -9.27 -6.64 -4.48
CA ILE A 71 -10.18 -7.75 -4.76
C ILE A 71 -9.50 -9.09 -4.42
N ASN A 72 -8.27 -9.31 -4.88
CA ASN A 72 -7.54 -10.54 -4.61
C ASN A 72 -7.17 -10.71 -3.13
N THR A 73 -6.98 -9.62 -2.40
CA THR A 73 -6.81 -9.66 -0.94
C THR A 73 -8.09 -10.12 -0.25
N ALA A 74 -9.25 -9.64 -0.70
CA ALA A 74 -10.54 -10.07 -0.19
C ALA A 74 -10.82 -11.55 -0.50
N LYS A 75 -10.57 -12.00 -1.73
CA LYS A 75 -10.68 -13.42 -2.11
C LYS A 75 -9.86 -14.32 -1.18
N LYS A 76 -8.61 -13.94 -0.88
CA LYS A 76 -7.75 -14.69 0.02
C LYS A 76 -8.31 -14.76 1.45
N ALA A 77 -8.79 -13.63 1.97
CA ALA A 77 -9.38 -13.57 3.30
C ALA A 77 -10.66 -14.42 3.42
N ILE A 78 -11.49 -14.41 2.36
CA ILE A 78 -12.71 -15.23 2.28
C ILE A 78 -12.37 -16.72 2.16
N SER A 79 -11.37 -17.09 1.36
CA SER A 79 -11.07 -18.50 1.05
C SER A 79 -10.58 -19.35 2.22
N VAL A 80 -10.26 -18.73 3.36
CA VAL A 80 -9.71 -19.42 4.54
C VAL A 80 -10.76 -19.70 5.62
N ILE A 81 -12.01 -19.27 5.42
CA ILE A 81 -13.15 -19.53 6.32
C ILE A 81 -14.39 -19.92 5.51
N ASP A 82 -15.25 -20.79 6.04
CA ASP A 82 -16.40 -21.31 5.29
C ASP A 82 -17.61 -20.36 5.32
N ASN A 83 -17.93 -19.83 6.51
CA ASN A 83 -19.11 -18.99 6.74
C ASN A 83 -18.72 -17.53 7.01
N VAL A 84 -18.28 -16.80 5.99
CA VAL A 84 -17.98 -15.36 6.16
C VAL A 84 -19.27 -14.61 6.52
N SER A 85 -19.25 -13.86 7.62
CA SER A 85 -20.39 -13.02 8.07
C SER A 85 -20.15 -11.52 7.90
N ALA A 86 -18.88 -11.09 7.87
CA ALA A 86 -18.48 -9.71 7.63
C ALA A 86 -17.00 -9.63 7.19
N LEU A 87 -16.63 -8.52 6.56
CA LEU A 87 -15.23 -8.15 6.32
C LEU A 87 -14.86 -6.86 7.06
N PHE A 88 -13.70 -6.87 7.71
CA PHE A 88 -13.02 -5.68 8.21
C PHE A 88 -11.94 -5.26 7.22
N VAL A 89 -12.04 -4.04 6.68
CA VAL A 89 -11.13 -3.52 5.65
C VAL A 89 -10.36 -2.31 6.19
N PHE A 90 -9.05 -2.47 6.32
CA PHE A 90 -8.12 -1.39 6.66
C PHE A 90 -7.33 -1.04 5.41
N ASN A 91 -7.54 0.16 4.89
CA ASN A 91 -7.01 0.55 3.58
C ASN A 91 -6.11 1.78 3.72
N CYS A 92 -4.85 1.69 3.31
CA CYS A 92 -3.93 2.81 3.43
C CYS A 92 -4.46 4.06 2.69
N ILE A 93 -4.44 5.22 3.34
CA ILE A 93 -4.92 6.48 2.77
C ILE A 93 -4.18 6.86 1.48
N ALA A 94 -2.94 6.38 1.29
CA ALA A 94 -2.20 6.55 0.05
C ALA A 94 -2.86 5.80 -1.13
N ARG A 95 -3.54 4.66 -0.90
CA ARG A 95 -4.31 3.98 -1.95
C ARG A 95 -5.52 4.82 -2.37
N LYS A 96 -6.24 5.40 -1.40
CA LYS A 96 -7.34 6.34 -1.67
C LYS A 96 -6.86 7.54 -2.48
N ALA A 97 -5.77 8.17 -2.04
CA ALA A 97 -5.22 9.33 -2.71
C ALA A 97 -4.78 9.01 -4.14
N PHE A 98 -4.21 7.83 -4.37
CA PHE A 98 -3.79 7.38 -5.70
C PHE A 98 -4.98 7.07 -6.62
N LEU A 99 -6.02 6.41 -6.10
CA LEU A 99 -7.22 6.07 -6.88
C LEU A 99 -8.14 7.27 -7.13
N GLY A 100 -8.10 8.29 -6.27
CA GLY A 100 -8.99 9.45 -6.34
C GLY A 100 -10.46 9.02 -6.37
N ASN A 101 -11.20 9.44 -7.39
CA ASN A 101 -12.62 9.12 -7.58
C ASN A 101 -12.88 7.60 -7.74
N ARG A 102 -11.87 6.80 -8.06
CA ARG A 102 -11.98 5.35 -8.20
C ARG A 102 -11.81 4.59 -6.88
N ALA A 103 -11.53 5.27 -5.77
CA ALA A 103 -11.39 4.59 -4.47
C ALA A 103 -12.69 3.86 -4.06
N GLU A 104 -13.85 4.42 -4.41
CA GLU A 104 -15.15 3.77 -4.15
C GLU A 104 -15.38 2.53 -5.02
N GLU A 105 -14.77 2.47 -6.21
CA GLU A 105 -14.83 1.31 -7.10
C GLU A 105 -14.18 0.08 -6.45
N GLU A 106 -13.02 0.26 -5.78
CA GLU A 106 -12.33 -0.81 -5.05
C GLU A 106 -13.24 -1.42 -3.98
N ILE A 107 -13.81 -0.58 -3.12
CA ILE A 107 -14.68 -1.02 -2.03
C ILE A 107 -15.96 -1.67 -2.55
N LYS A 108 -16.56 -1.10 -3.60
CA LYS A 108 -17.76 -1.66 -4.23
C LYS A 108 -17.51 -3.07 -4.80
N LYS A 109 -16.40 -3.28 -5.50
CA LYS A 109 -16.05 -4.60 -6.05
C LYS A 109 -15.76 -5.63 -4.95
N ILE A 110 -15.12 -5.21 -3.85
CA ILE A 110 -14.93 -6.08 -2.68
C ILE A 110 -16.29 -6.44 -2.05
N TYR A 111 -17.22 -5.49 -1.95
CA TYR A 111 -18.58 -5.73 -1.42
C TYR A 111 -19.37 -6.70 -2.30
N GLU A 112 -19.37 -6.49 -3.62
CA GLU A 112 -20.04 -7.36 -4.59
C GLU A 112 -19.47 -8.78 -4.57
N LEU A 113 -18.15 -8.92 -4.41
CA LEU A 113 -17.49 -10.22 -4.26
C LEU A 113 -17.89 -10.92 -2.95
N ALA A 114 -17.89 -10.19 -1.83
CA ALA A 114 -18.04 -10.79 -0.51
C ALA A 114 -19.50 -11.12 -0.17
N GLY A 115 -20.46 -10.34 -0.67
CA GLY A 115 -21.89 -10.53 -0.39
C GLY A 115 -22.29 -10.32 1.08
N VAL A 116 -21.40 -9.75 1.89
CA VAL A 116 -21.57 -9.53 3.34
C VAL A 116 -21.21 -8.08 3.71
N PRO A 117 -21.65 -7.58 4.88
CA PRO A 117 -21.26 -6.25 5.33
C PRO A 117 -19.75 -6.04 5.36
N ILE A 118 -19.32 -4.87 4.88
CA ILE A 118 -17.95 -4.38 5.01
C ILE A 118 -17.93 -3.27 6.04
N ILE A 119 -17.00 -3.35 6.99
CA ILE A 119 -16.73 -2.32 7.98
C ILE A 119 -15.25 -1.96 7.88
N GLY A 120 -14.89 -0.69 8.03
CA GLY A 120 -13.50 -0.30 7.86
C GLY A 120 -13.27 1.18 7.86
N PHE A 121 -12.00 1.56 7.67
CA PHE A 121 -11.57 2.94 7.54
C PHE A 121 -10.23 3.03 6.82
N TYR A 122 -9.92 4.25 6.34
CA TYR A 122 -8.62 4.52 5.77
C TYR A 122 -7.56 4.74 6.87
N THR A 123 -6.42 4.08 6.75
CA THR A 123 -5.33 4.07 7.74
C THR A 123 -4.15 4.92 7.28
N TYR A 124 -3.30 5.31 8.23
CA TYR A 124 -1.95 5.78 7.91
C TYR A 124 -0.99 4.59 7.85
N GLY A 125 -1.17 3.76 6.81
CA GLY A 125 -0.41 2.53 6.60
C GLY A 125 -0.69 1.43 7.62
N GLU A 126 -0.08 0.28 7.39
CA GLU A 126 -0.26 -0.94 8.19
C GLU A 126 1.05 -1.35 8.87
N GLN A 127 0.98 -2.06 9.99
CA GLN A 127 2.16 -2.63 10.66
C GLN A 127 2.12 -4.15 10.53
N SER A 128 3.08 -4.74 9.82
CA SER A 128 3.17 -6.20 9.70
C SER A 128 4.57 -6.68 9.34
N PHE A 129 4.80 -7.97 9.55
CA PHE A 129 5.91 -8.71 8.96
C PHE A 129 5.38 -9.64 7.87
N THR A 130 6.25 -10.10 6.98
CA THR A 130 5.97 -11.25 6.11
C THR A 130 7.01 -12.33 6.35
N SER A 131 6.87 -13.48 5.71
CA SER A 131 7.95 -14.49 5.66
C SER A 131 9.27 -13.95 5.09
N THR A 132 9.23 -12.79 4.43
CA THR A 132 10.35 -12.21 3.67
C THR A 132 10.72 -10.79 4.09
N THR A 133 10.02 -10.19 5.07
CA THR A 133 10.29 -8.82 5.54
C THR A 133 10.07 -8.69 7.05
N PRO A 134 10.87 -7.87 7.76
CA PRO A 134 10.70 -7.65 9.19
C PRO A 134 9.43 -6.86 9.50
N ILE A 135 9.05 -6.82 10.78
CA ILE A 135 7.97 -5.96 11.28
C ILE A 135 8.28 -4.53 10.89
N SER A 136 7.37 -3.92 10.15
CA SER A 136 7.60 -2.60 9.62
C SER A 136 6.32 -1.95 9.10
N HIS A 137 6.39 -0.63 8.90
CA HIS A 137 5.31 0.12 8.28
C HIS A 137 5.19 -0.22 6.79
N ARG A 138 3.98 -0.58 6.37
CA ARG A 138 3.60 -0.91 5.01
C ARG A 138 2.88 0.27 4.40
N ASN A 139 3.49 0.87 3.39
CA ASN A 139 2.84 1.90 2.60
C ASN A 139 1.94 1.26 1.54
N GLN A 140 0.88 1.97 1.13
CA GLN A 140 0.02 1.62 0.00
C GLN A 140 -0.53 0.18 0.03
N THR A 141 -0.76 -0.34 1.24
CA THR A 141 -1.25 -1.70 1.47
C THR A 141 -2.73 -1.66 1.89
N ILE A 142 -3.42 -2.78 1.70
CA ILE A 142 -4.77 -3.02 2.19
C ILE A 142 -4.74 -4.32 2.99
N SER A 143 -5.34 -4.31 4.18
CA SER A 143 -5.49 -5.49 5.04
C SER A 143 -6.97 -5.79 5.21
N ILE A 144 -7.33 -7.05 4.99
CA ILE A 144 -8.72 -7.51 5.08
C ILE A 144 -8.78 -8.69 6.03
N MET A 145 -9.67 -8.58 7.01
CA MET A 145 -9.97 -9.63 7.97
C MET A 145 -11.40 -10.13 7.72
N ALA A 146 -11.55 -11.41 7.44
CA ALA A 146 -12.84 -12.06 7.33
C ALA A 146 -13.30 -12.56 8.71
N ILE A 147 -14.56 -12.32 9.05
CA ILE A 147 -15.16 -12.73 10.32
C ILE A 147 -16.09 -13.91 10.06
N GLU A 148 -15.83 -15.03 10.71
CA GLU A 148 -16.68 -16.22 10.62
C GLU A 148 -17.99 -16.00 11.39
N GLY A 149 -19.11 -16.35 10.76
CA GLY A 149 -20.43 -16.38 11.37
C GLY A 149 -20.60 -17.61 12.27
N LYS A 150 -21.44 -17.45 13.29
CA LYS A 150 -21.85 -18.56 14.17
C LYS A 150 -22.75 -19.56 13.45
#